data_AF-A0A812WB86-F1
#
_entry.id   AF-A0A812WB86-F1
#
_cell.length_a   1.000
_cell.length_b   1.000
_cell.length_c   1.000
_cell.angle_alpha   90.00
_cell.angle_beta   90.00
_cell.angle_gamma   90.00
#
_symmetry.space_group_name_H-M   'P 1'
#
loop_
_entity.id
_entity.type
_entity.pdbx_description
1 polymer ?
#
loop_
_entity_poly.entity_id
_entity_poly.type
_entity_poly.pdbx_seq_one_letter_code
_entity_poly.pdbx_strand_id
1 'polypeptide(L)'
;DACLFIGLPTLSKWDSALAGFLLLLNIFTQIGFVLVVRSHMLEDILQPDQLTNLLRFRTNVAHDVKYADLVGGRSMARQVCSQDESLQWANSQTGVISDLNDYISVGPVLGLLAIGCWLSTTLRELFNIMGFVSAIRRYPIGESTLMAAGEEDDSADVVITQMTQFRKWVLFLFVALPRLVVAVSLAITGTRYLANTLSLADLILNAVALAFILDLDELVESAFMPRRARFLLDALGTLPIARVEIPGIGHVRGGFQERLKNMLKVALLLLGLSLAWLCLLQPLYDRARLAHNILCSGRQDFIYT
;
A
#
# COMPACT_ATOMS: atom_id res chain seq x y z
N ASP A 1 -9.74 10.58 -15.72
CA ASP A 1 -9.04 11.70 -15.05
C ASP A 1 -9.43 13.04 -15.64
N ALA A 2 -9.99 13.92 -14.82
CA ALA A 2 -10.33 15.30 -15.20
C ALA A 2 -9.13 16.12 -15.70
N CYS A 3 -7.90 15.71 -15.32
CA CYS A 3 -6.66 16.36 -15.76
C CYS A 3 -6.51 16.39 -17.29
N LEU A 4 -7.13 15.44 -18.01
CA LEU A 4 -7.16 15.38 -19.47
C LEU A 4 -7.82 16.60 -20.10
N PHE A 5 -8.68 17.31 -19.37
CA PHE A 5 -9.40 18.46 -19.89
C PHE A 5 -8.84 19.82 -19.50
N ILE A 6 -7.82 19.87 -18.65
CA ILE A 6 -7.24 21.13 -18.18
C ILE A 6 -6.81 21.97 -19.38
N GLY A 7 -7.29 23.22 -19.42
CA GLY A 7 -6.93 24.18 -20.47
C GLY A 7 -7.57 23.92 -21.84
N LEU A 8 -8.58 23.05 -21.93
CA LEU A 8 -9.40 22.93 -23.14
C LEU A 8 -10.54 23.94 -23.14
N PRO A 9 -10.97 24.43 -24.31
CA PRO A 9 -12.08 25.37 -24.41
C PRO A 9 -13.43 24.78 -23.96
N THR A 10 -13.52 23.46 -23.81
CA THR A 10 -14.72 22.74 -23.31
C THR A 10 -14.97 22.97 -21.82
N LEU A 11 -13.94 23.33 -21.05
CA LEU A 11 -14.07 23.73 -19.65
C LEU A 11 -13.87 25.23 -19.50
N SER A 12 -14.61 25.83 -18.56
CA SER A 12 -14.39 27.24 -18.24
C SER A 12 -12.97 27.43 -17.67
N LYS A 13 -12.42 28.65 -17.79
CA LYS A 13 -11.12 28.98 -17.20
C LYS A 13 -11.09 28.71 -15.69
N TRP A 14 -12.21 28.94 -15.00
CA TRP A 14 -12.38 28.66 -13.57
C TRP A 14 -12.35 27.18 -13.27
N ASP A 15 -13.11 26.37 -14.02
CA ASP A 15 -13.14 24.92 -13.82
C ASP A 15 -11.79 24.27 -14.14
N SER A 16 -11.09 24.76 -15.17
CA SER A 16 -9.71 24.33 -15.49
C SER A 16 -8.73 24.70 -14.38
N ALA A 17 -8.85 25.91 -13.80
CA ALA A 17 -8.01 26.33 -12.68
C ALA A 17 -8.28 25.47 -11.43
N LEU A 18 -9.55 25.16 -11.14
CA LEU A 18 -9.91 24.27 -10.04
C LEU A 18 -9.36 22.86 -10.24
N ALA A 19 -9.51 22.27 -11.43
CA ALA A 19 -8.96 20.96 -11.74
C ALA A 19 -7.42 20.92 -11.60
N GLY A 20 -6.73 21.99 -12.02
CA GLY A 20 -5.29 22.14 -11.80
C GLY A 20 -4.91 22.23 -10.32
N PHE A 21 -5.67 23.00 -9.53
CA PHE A 21 -5.48 23.07 -8.08
C PHE A 21 -5.70 21.73 -7.39
N LEU A 22 -6.75 20.99 -7.75
CA LEU A 22 -7.04 19.66 -7.19
C LEU A 22 -5.94 18.66 -7.53
N LEU A 23 -5.37 18.71 -8.74
CA LEU A 23 -4.22 17.89 -9.11
C LEU A 23 -3.00 18.20 -8.22
N LEU A 24 -2.69 19.48 -8.00
CA LEU A 24 -1.57 19.88 -7.13
C LEU A 24 -1.79 19.48 -5.67
N LEU A 25 -3.01 19.67 -5.16
CA LEU A 25 -3.40 19.27 -3.82
C LEU A 25 -3.21 17.76 -3.63
N ASN A 26 -3.66 16.98 -4.60
CA ASN A 26 -3.52 15.52 -4.61
C ASN A 26 -2.05 15.07 -4.61
N ILE A 27 -1.21 15.64 -5.50
CA ILE A 27 0.23 15.34 -5.52
C ILE A 27 0.86 15.68 -4.17
N PHE A 28 0.51 16.84 -3.59
CA PHE A 28 1.02 17.26 -2.29
C PHE A 28 0.60 16.33 -1.16
N THR A 29 -0.68 15.94 -1.09
CA THR A 29 -1.20 15.04 -0.04
C THR A 29 -0.57 13.66 -0.17
N GLN A 30 -0.53 13.08 -1.36
CA GLN A 30 0.08 11.77 -1.61
C GLN A 30 1.58 11.75 -1.27
N ILE A 31 2.35 12.77 -1.67
CA ILE A 31 3.77 12.89 -1.28
C ILE A 31 3.90 13.04 0.23
N GLY A 32 3.05 13.85 0.86
CA GLY A 32 3.03 14.03 2.31
C GLY A 32 2.84 12.70 3.06
N PHE A 33 1.86 11.90 2.65
CA PHE A 33 1.64 10.57 3.22
C PHE A 33 2.83 9.64 3.02
N VAL A 34 3.41 9.58 1.82
CA VAL A 34 4.60 8.76 1.54
C VAL A 34 5.76 9.14 2.47
N LEU A 35 6.01 10.44 2.64
CA LEU A 35 7.08 10.92 3.49
C LEU A 35 6.85 10.54 4.95
N VAL A 36 5.63 10.75 5.47
CA VAL A 36 5.27 10.41 6.86
C VAL A 36 5.40 8.91 7.12
N VAL A 37 4.87 8.07 6.24
CA VAL A 37 4.98 6.61 6.38
C VAL A 37 6.46 6.19 6.37
N ARG A 38 7.25 6.76 5.45
CA ARG A 38 8.68 6.43 5.34
C ARG A 38 9.50 6.89 6.55
N SER A 39 9.22 8.06 7.10
CA SER A 39 10.02 8.64 8.19
C SER A 39 9.63 8.17 9.58
N HIS A 40 8.35 7.83 9.80
CA HIS A 40 7.84 7.57 11.15
C HIS A 40 7.32 6.15 11.37
N MET A 41 6.99 5.40 10.32
CA MET A 41 6.28 4.12 10.48
C MET A 41 7.13 2.89 10.15
N LEU A 42 8.35 3.07 9.62
CA LEU A 42 9.21 1.97 9.17
C LEU A 42 10.22 1.46 10.23
N GLU A 43 10.06 1.81 11.49
CA GLU A 43 10.96 1.32 12.55
C GLU A 43 10.71 -0.17 12.86
N ASP A 44 11.74 -1.02 12.67
CA ASP A 44 11.71 -2.45 13.00
C ASP A 44 11.25 -2.68 14.47
N ILE A 45 10.18 -3.44 14.70
CA ILE A 45 9.61 -3.63 16.06
C ILE A 45 10.52 -4.48 16.96
N LEU A 46 11.27 -5.44 16.38
CA LEU A 46 12.17 -6.36 17.10
C LEU A 46 13.64 -6.13 16.74
N GLN A 47 14.13 -4.92 16.98
CA GLN A 47 15.55 -4.62 16.84
C GLN A 47 16.41 -5.32 17.91
N PRO A 48 17.73 -5.51 17.67
CA PRO A 48 18.64 -6.15 18.62
C PRO A 48 18.62 -5.51 20.03
N ASP A 49 18.45 -4.19 20.11
CA ASP A 49 18.36 -3.48 21.39
C ASP A 49 17.10 -3.85 22.17
N GLN A 50 15.98 -4.05 21.47
CA GLN A 50 14.73 -4.50 22.10
C GLN A 50 14.86 -5.92 22.62
N LEU A 51 15.46 -6.83 21.84
CA LEU A 51 15.76 -8.19 22.31
C LEU A 51 16.68 -8.18 23.54
N THR A 52 17.66 -7.29 23.57
CA THR A 52 18.55 -7.10 24.73
C THR A 52 17.77 -6.60 25.96
N ASN A 53 16.80 -5.72 25.77
CA ASN A 53 15.94 -5.26 26.86
C ASN A 53 15.04 -6.38 27.41
N LEU A 54 14.50 -7.23 26.53
CA LEU A 54 13.75 -8.42 26.96
C LEU A 54 14.64 -9.39 27.76
N LEU A 55 15.89 -9.56 27.33
CA LEU A 55 16.86 -10.38 28.06
C LEU A 55 17.19 -9.78 29.42
N ARG A 56 17.44 -8.47 29.52
CA ARG A 56 17.68 -7.78 30.80
C ARG A 56 16.49 -7.91 31.75
N PHE A 57 15.27 -7.79 31.23
CA PHE A 57 14.06 -8.04 32.01
C PHE A 57 14.06 -9.47 32.56
N ARG A 58 14.31 -10.46 31.68
CA ARG A 58 14.37 -11.87 32.06
C ARG A 58 15.42 -12.13 33.15
N THR A 59 16.61 -11.57 33.03
CA THR A 59 17.71 -11.86 33.96
C THR A 59 17.66 -11.08 35.25
N ASN A 60 17.15 -9.83 35.25
CA ASN A 60 17.28 -8.93 36.40
C ASN A 60 15.98 -8.76 37.19
N VAL A 61 14.82 -8.96 36.56
CA VAL A 61 13.51 -8.63 37.15
C VAL A 61 12.63 -9.86 37.26
N ALA A 62 12.54 -10.67 36.20
CA ALA A 62 11.55 -11.73 36.09
C ALA A 62 11.68 -12.86 37.15
N HIS A 63 12.84 -12.96 37.80
CA HIS A 63 13.15 -13.97 38.82
C HIS A 63 13.50 -13.37 40.19
N ASP A 64 13.46 -12.06 40.34
CA ASP A 64 13.75 -11.40 41.62
C ASP A 64 12.57 -11.57 42.59
N VAL A 65 12.88 -11.96 43.83
CA VAL A 65 11.92 -12.15 44.93
C VAL A 65 11.00 -10.96 45.16
N LYS A 66 11.48 -9.74 44.89
CA LYS A 66 10.72 -8.50 45.04
C LYS A 66 9.48 -8.46 44.16
N TYR A 67 9.54 -9.12 43.01
CA TYR A 67 8.51 -9.11 41.98
C TYR A 67 7.77 -10.45 41.86
N ALA A 68 8.18 -11.46 42.63
CA ALA A 68 7.57 -12.79 42.62
C ALA A 68 6.27 -12.83 43.43
N ASP A 69 5.37 -13.74 43.05
CA ASP A 69 4.23 -14.10 43.89
C ASP A 69 4.69 -15.10 44.96
N LEU A 70 4.89 -14.59 46.17
CA LEU A 70 5.34 -15.37 47.32
C LEU A 70 4.24 -16.28 47.88
N VAL A 71 2.96 -15.96 47.63
CA VAL A 71 1.83 -16.78 48.11
C VAL A 71 1.70 -18.03 47.24
N GLY A 72 1.74 -17.87 45.92
CA GLY A 72 1.70 -18.98 44.96
C GLY A 72 3.05 -19.65 44.68
N GLY A 73 4.16 -19.08 45.14
CA GLY A 73 5.51 -19.57 44.89
C GLY A 73 5.93 -19.47 43.41
N ARG A 74 5.39 -18.50 42.67
CA ARG A 74 5.60 -18.35 41.23
C ARG A 74 6.48 -17.13 40.94
N SER A 75 7.50 -17.33 40.12
CA SER A 75 8.30 -16.22 39.58
C SER A 75 7.44 -15.32 38.69
N MET A 76 7.85 -14.07 38.52
CA MET A 76 7.21 -13.16 37.56
C MET A 76 7.35 -13.69 36.13
N ALA A 77 8.49 -14.31 35.81
CA ALA A 77 8.74 -15.05 34.58
C ALA A 77 7.63 -16.06 34.26
N ARG A 78 7.25 -16.89 35.24
CA ARG A 78 6.19 -17.89 35.07
C ARG A 78 4.84 -17.22 34.80
N GLN A 79 4.52 -16.18 35.58
CA GLN A 79 3.24 -15.47 35.48
C GLN A 79 3.09 -14.76 34.12
N VAL A 80 4.14 -14.10 33.64
CA VAL A 80 4.16 -13.43 32.32
C VAL A 80 3.99 -14.45 31.19
N CYS A 81 4.71 -15.58 31.25
CA CYS A 81 4.62 -16.62 30.24
C CYS A 81 3.30 -17.42 30.28
N SER A 82 2.61 -17.44 31.42
CA SER A 82 1.25 -17.97 31.54
C SER A 82 0.16 -16.95 31.22
N GLN A 83 0.54 -15.71 30.85
CA GLN A 83 -0.37 -14.60 30.56
C GLN A 83 -1.37 -14.34 31.70
N ASP A 84 -0.88 -14.33 32.95
CA ASP A 84 -1.72 -14.09 34.12
C ASP A 84 -2.27 -12.65 34.12
N GLU A 85 -3.59 -12.50 34.03
CA GLU A 85 -4.27 -11.20 33.97
C GLU A 85 -4.17 -10.40 35.28
N SER A 86 -3.80 -11.04 36.39
CA SER A 86 -3.71 -10.40 37.70
C SER A 86 -2.40 -9.63 37.96
N LEU A 87 -1.48 -9.62 37.00
CA LEU A 87 -0.16 -8.99 37.09
C LEU A 87 -0.24 -7.45 37.08
N GLN A 88 0.24 -6.79 38.13
CA GLN A 88 0.32 -5.32 38.17
C GLN A 88 1.63 -4.75 37.59
N TRP A 89 2.74 -5.50 37.69
CA TRP A 89 4.09 -4.98 37.49
C TRP A 89 4.72 -5.29 36.13
N ALA A 90 4.10 -6.18 35.33
CA ALA A 90 4.67 -6.68 34.07
C ALA A 90 3.69 -6.61 32.89
N ASN A 91 2.74 -5.66 32.93
CA ASN A 91 1.70 -5.53 31.90
C ASN A 91 2.26 -5.37 30.48
N SER A 92 3.35 -4.61 30.31
CA SER A 92 4.00 -4.45 29.00
C SER A 92 4.54 -5.78 28.46
N GLN A 93 5.13 -6.62 29.32
CA GLN A 93 5.75 -7.89 28.93
C GLN A 93 4.69 -8.94 28.67
N THR A 94 3.61 -8.95 29.44
CA THR A 94 2.44 -9.80 29.18
C THR A 94 1.80 -9.45 27.83
N GLY A 95 1.64 -8.16 27.50
CA GLY A 95 1.17 -7.71 26.20
C GLY A 95 2.06 -8.18 25.05
N VAL A 96 3.37 -7.97 25.18
CA VAL A 96 4.36 -8.45 24.18
C VAL A 96 4.29 -9.97 24.00
N ILE A 97 4.15 -10.75 25.07
CA ILE A 97 4.00 -12.21 24.97
C ILE A 97 2.71 -12.60 24.26
N SER A 98 1.61 -11.90 24.51
CA SER A 98 0.35 -12.12 23.79
C SER A 98 0.52 -11.92 22.30
N ASP A 99 1.07 -10.77 21.89
CA ASP A 99 1.30 -10.46 20.48
C ASP A 99 2.26 -11.48 19.84
N LEU A 100 3.30 -11.90 20.54
CA LEU A 100 4.23 -12.92 20.05
C LEU A 100 3.56 -14.28 19.85
N ASN A 101 2.73 -14.73 20.79
CA ASN A 101 2.03 -16.02 20.68
C ASN A 101 1.03 -16.02 19.51
N ASP A 102 0.25 -14.96 19.39
CA ASP A 102 -0.71 -14.79 18.30
C ASP A 102 0.00 -14.68 16.95
N TYR A 103 1.10 -13.91 16.89
CA TYR A 103 1.90 -13.80 15.69
C TYR A 103 2.55 -15.13 15.32
N ILE A 104 3.16 -15.86 16.25
CA ILE A 104 3.82 -17.14 15.96
C ILE A 104 2.82 -18.20 15.46
N SER A 105 1.57 -18.16 15.95
CA SER A 105 0.54 -19.14 15.60
C SER A 105 -0.09 -18.89 14.23
N VAL A 106 -0.52 -17.65 13.93
CA VAL A 106 -1.27 -17.32 12.69
C VAL A 106 -0.74 -16.07 11.97
N GLY A 107 0.10 -15.27 12.62
CA GLY A 107 0.63 -14.00 12.13
C GLY A 107 1.21 -14.04 10.70
N PRO A 108 2.16 -14.94 10.35
CA PRO A 108 2.71 -15.02 9.00
C PRO A 108 1.66 -15.26 7.91
N VAL A 109 0.60 -16.04 8.21
CA VAL A 109 -0.48 -16.31 7.27
C VAL A 109 -1.32 -15.05 7.07
N LEU A 110 -1.72 -14.39 8.16
CA LEU A 110 -2.45 -13.13 8.09
C LEU A 110 -1.62 -12.04 7.40
N GLY A 111 -0.32 -11.96 7.69
CA GLY A 111 0.64 -11.07 7.04
C GLY A 111 0.70 -11.29 5.54
N LEU A 112 0.76 -12.55 5.09
CA LEU A 112 0.75 -12.89 3.67
C LEU A 112 -0.56 -12.49 2.99
N LEU A 113 -1.71 -12.70 3.65
CA LEU A 113 -3.02 -12.28 3.12
C LEU A 113 -3.13 -10.75 3.03
N ALA A 114 -2.73 -10.04 4.09
CA ALA A 114 -2.75 -8.57 4.13
C ALA A 114 -1.83 -7.97 3.06
N ILE A 115 -0.60 -8.47 2.95
CA ILE A 115 0.34 -8.07 1.89
C ILE A 115 -0.20 -8.46 0.51
N GLY A 116 -0.88 -9.60 0.36
CA GLY A 116 -1.51 -10.00 -0.89
C GLY A 116 -2.62 -9.05 -1.35
N CYS A 117 -3.49 -8.62 -0.43
CA CYS A 117 -4.48 -7.58 -0.69
C CYS A 117 -3.81 -6.25 -1.07
N TRP A 118 -2.79 -5.83 -0.32
CA TRP A 118 -2.04 -4.61 -0.58
C TRP A 118 -1.29 -4.62 -1.93
N LEU A 119 -0.64 -5.73 -2.26
CA LEU A 119 0.03 -5.88 -3.55
C LEU A 119 -0.97 -5.91 -4.71
N SER A 120 -2.17 -6.45 -4.47
CA SER A 120 -3.23 -6.45 -5.49
C SER A 120 -3.76 -5.03 -5.75
N THR A 121 -3.98 -4.21 -4.71
CA THR A 121 -4.42 -2.82 -4.87
C THR A 121 -3.34 -1.96 -5.51
N THR A 122 -2.08 -2.10 -5.11
CA THR A 122 -0.95 -1.38 -5.73
C THR A 122 -0.72 -1.80 -7.18
N LEU A 123 -0.82 -3.10 -7.51
CA LEU A 123 -0.73 -3.57 -8.90
C LEU A 123 -1.88 -3.02 -9.75
N ARG A 124 -3.12 -2.99 -9.23
CA ARG A 124 -4.24 -2.34 -9.93
C ARG A 124 -3.87 -0.92 -10.32
N GLU A 125 -3.35 -0.14 -9.39
CA GLU A 125 -2.99 1.26 -9.61
C GLU A 125 -1.85 1.43 -10.62
N LEU A 126 -0.77 0.65 -10.52
CA LEU A 126 0.32 0.69 -11.48
C LEU A 126 -0.14 0.39 -12.91
N PHE A 127 -1.04 -0.59 -13.08
CA PHE A 127 -1.58 -0.92 -14.40
C PHE A 127 -2.55 0.14 -14.93
N ASN A 128 -3.29 0.83 -14.06
CA ASN A 128 -4.10 1.98 -14.45
C ASN A 128 -3.22 3.11 -14.99
N ILE A 129 -2.13 3.45 -14.29
CA ILE A 129 -1.16 4.46 -14.72
C ILE A 129 -0.52 4.06 -16.07
N MET A 130 -0.10 2.80 -16.21
CA MET A 130 0.47 2.30 -17.48
C MET A 130 -0.56 2.35 -18.63
N GLY A 131 -1.82 2.05 -18.35
CA GLY A 131 -2.93 2.17 -19.30
C GLY A 131 -3.12 3.61 -19.75
N PHE A 132 -3.15 4.56 -18.81
CA PHE A 132 -3.24 5.99 -19.06
C PHE A 132 -2.09 6.50 -19.94
N VAL A 133 -0.85 6.16 -19.61
CA VAL A 133 0.34 6.54 -20.41
C VAL A 133 0.29 5.93 -21.80
N SER A 134 -0.14 4.67 -21.92
CA SER A 134 -0.27 3.99 -23.21
C SER A 134 -1.34 4.62 -24.09
N ALA A 135 -2.47 5.04 -23.50
CA ALA A 135 -3.54 5.74 -24.21
C ALA A 135 -3.07 7.10 -24.73
N ILE A 136 -2.42 7.92 -23.88
CA ILE A 136 -1.91 9.25 -24.27
C ILE A 136 -0.89 9.17 -25.40
N ARG A 137 0.00 8.18 -25.36
CA ARG A 137 1.03 7.99 -26.40
C ARG A 137 0.43 7.71 -27.78
N ARG A 138 -0.72 7.02 -27.81
CA ARG A 138 -1.33 6.53 -29.07
C ARG A 138 -2.14 7.59 -29.82
N TYR A 139 -2.61 8.65 -29.16
CA TYR A 139 -3.30 9.73 -29.85
C TYR A 139 -2.41 10.35 -30.95
N PRO A 140 -2.91 10.63 -32.15
CA PRO A 140 -2.12 11.29 -33.18
C PRO A 140 -1.73 12.71 -32.76
N ILE A 141 -0.59 13.17 -33.26
CA ILE A 141 -0.03 14.49 -32.95
C ILE A 141 -0.70 15.51 -33.86
N GLY A 142 -1.31 16.54 -33.27
CA GLY A 142 -1.86 17.69 -33.98
C GLY A 142 -1.31 19.02 -33.46
N GLU A 143 -1.53 20.11 -34.21
CA GLU A 143 -1.16 21.47 -33.80
C GLU A 143 -2.04 22.01 -32.66
N SER A 144 -3.29 21.55 -32.58
CA SER A 144 -4.21 21.82 -31.48
C SER A 144 -4.83 20.53 -30.96
N THR A 145 -5.32 20.55 -29.71
CA THR A 145 -6.03 19.41 -29.13
C THR A 145 -7.51 19.52 -29.53
N LEU A 146 -7.99 18.60 -30.36
CA LEU A 146 -9.34 18.63 -30.90
C LEU A 146 -10.21 17.55 -30.23
N MET A 147 -11.44 17.95 -29.90
CA MET A 147 -12.50 17.06 -29.44
C MET A 147 -13.61 17.07 -30.48
N ALA A 148 -13.98 15.90 -30.98
CA ALA A 148 -15.08 15.73 -31.92
C ALA A 148 -16.19 14.91 -31.26
N ALA A 149 -17.44 15.11 -31.67
CA ALA A 149 -18.50 14.16 -31.36
C ALA A 149 -18.20 12.83 -32.09
N GLY A 150 -18.40 11.70 -31.41
CA GLY A 150 -18.30 10.38 -32.00
C GLY A 150 -19.29 10.22 -33.15
N GLU A 151 -18.86 9.59 -34.24
CA GLU A 151 -19.66 9.39 -35.45
C GLU A 151 -20.62 8.17 -35.35
N GLU A 152 -20.69 7.47 -34.22
CA GLU A 152 -21.58 6.31 -34.03
C GLU A 152 -22.94 6.72 -33.43
N ASP A 153 -24.01 6.29 -34.12
CA ASP A 153 -25.44 6.53 -33.85
C ASP A 153 -25.83 6.58 -32.35
N ASP A 154 -26.62 7.59 -31.99
CA ASP A 154 -27.39 7.76 -30.74
C ASP A 154 -26.67 7.97 -29.38
N SER A 155 -25.34 8.02 -29.32
CA SER A 155 -24.63 8.44 -28.10
C SER A 155 -23.79 9.70 -28.34
N ALA A 156 -24.02 10.74 -27.53
CA ALA A 156 -23.27 12.00 -27.57
C ALA A 156 -21.87 11.83 -26.96
N ASP A 157 -21.11 10.84 -27.44
CA ASP A 157 -19.78 10.55 -26.94
C ASP A 157 -18.80 11.58 -27.49
N VAL A 158 -18.09 12.28 -26.60
CA VAL A 158 -17.06 13.24 -27.01
C VAL A 158 -15.74 12.48 -27.09
N VAL A 159 -15.14 12.39 -28.28
CA VAL A 159 -13.88 11.69 -28.50
C VAL A 159 -12.74 12.69 -28.74
N ILE A 160 -11.63 12.52 -28.02
CA ILE A 160 -10.39 13.27 -28.30
C ILE A 160 -9.79 12.70 -29.58
N THR A 161 -9.68 13.51 -30.64
CA THR A 161 -9.18 13.04 -31.94
C THR A 161 -7.68 13.25 -32.09
N GLN A 162 -7.16 14.37 -31.59
CA GLN A 162 -5.74 14.74 -31.70
C GLN A 162 -5.26 15.43 -30.43
N MET A 163 -3.97 15.26 -30.10
CA MET A 163 -3.33 15.94 -28.97
C MET A 163 -1.98 16.55 -29.37
N THR A 164 -1.68 17.73 -28.84
CA THR A 164 -0.37 18.38 -29.07
C THR A 164 0.75 17.65 -28.33
N GLN A 165 1.97 17.68 -28.88
CA GLN A 165 3.15 17.08 -28.23
C GLN A 165 3.44 17.69 -26.86
N PHE A 166 3.31 19.01 -26.75
CA PHE A 166 3.50 19.72 -25.49
C PHE A 166 2.54 19.20 -24.40
N ARG A 167 1.26 19.02 -24.73
CA ARG A 167 0.25 18.50 -23.80
C ARG A 167 0.57 17.07 -23.35
N LYS A 168 1.02 16.20 -24.26
CA LYS A 168 1.44 14.84 -23.91
C LYS A 168 2.59 14.84 -22.90
N TRP A 169 3.60 15.68 -23.13
CA TRP A 169 4.72 15.83 -22.20
C TRP A 169 4.30 16.38 -20.84
N VAL A 170 3.42 17.38 -20.81
CA VAL A 170 2.89 17.95 -19.56
C VAL A 170 2.11 16.89 -18.77
N LEU A 171 1.20 16.14 -19.42
CA LEU A 171 0.44 15.08 -18.76
C LEU A 171 1.35 13.95 -18.26
N PHE A 172 2.38 13.59 -19.03
CA PHE A 172 3.34 12.59 -18.58
C PHE A 172 4.15 13.08 -17.37
N LEU A 173 4.74 14.27 -17.44
CA LEU A 173 5.67 14.79 -16.44
C LEU A 173 4.97 15.22 -15.13
N PHE A 174 3.76 15.80 -15.23
CA PHE A 174 3.06 16.38 -14.08
C PHE A 174 1.89 15.54 -13.56
N VAL A 175 1.46 14.50 -14.28
CA VAL A 175 0.36 13.61 -13.82
C VAL A 175 0.86 12.18 -13.67
N ALA A 176 1.31 11.56 -14.78
CA ALA A 176 1.63 10.13 -14.77
C ALA A 176 2.89 9.82 -13.97
N LEU A 177 3.96 10.62 -14.12
CA LEU A 177 5.23 10.39 -13.43
C LEU A 177 5.12 10.54 -11.91
N PRO A 178 4.51 11.62 -11.35
CA PRO A 178 4.33 11.74 -9.90
C PRO A 178 3.49 10.60 -9.33
N ARG A 179 2.38 10.22 -9.98
CA ARG A 179 1.55 9.08 -9.57
C ARG A 179 2.33 7.78 -9.57
N LEU A 180 3.15 7.53 -10.61
CA LEU A 180 4.01 6.35 -10.67
C LEU A 180 5.02 6.33 -9.52
N VAL A 181 5.69 7.45 -9.24
CA VAL A 181 6.66 7.56 -8.14
C VAL A 181 5.99 7.29 -6.79
N VAL A 182 4.83 7.90 -6.54
CA VAL A 182 4.03 7.67 -5.33
C VAL A 182 3.63 6.20 -5.22
N ALA A 183 3.00 5.63 -6.25
CA ALA A 183 2.51 4.25 -6.23
C ALA A 183 3.64 3.24 -5.98
N VAL A 184 4.80 3.41 -6.63
CA VAL A 184 5.98 2.55 -6.42
C VAL A 184 6.54 2.74 -5.01
N SER A 185 6.65 3.99 -4.54
CA SER A 185 7.17 4.27 -3.20
C SER A 185 6.27 3.66 -2.11
N LEU A 186 4.95 3.83 -2.21
CA LEU A 186 3.97 3.22 -1.32
C LEU A 186 4.01 1.70 -1.40
N ALA A 187 4.11 1.10 -2.59
CA ALA A 187 4.19 -0.35 -2.70
C ALA A 187 5.38 -0.91 -1.90
N ILE A 188 6.54 -0.27 -1.97
CA ILE A 188 7.74 -0.68 -1.23
C ILE A 188 7.59 -0.41 0.27
N THR A 189 7.24 0.82 0.66
CA THR A 189 7.15 1.20 2.08
C THR A 189 5.99 0.52 2.78
N GLY A 190 4.82 0.43 2.14
CA GLY A 190 3.64 -0.25 2.65
C GLY A 190 3.85 -1.74 2.85
N THR A 191 4.54 -2.43 1.93
CA THR A 191 4.87 -3.86 2.12
C THR A 191 5.78 -4.08 3.32
N ARG A 192 6.79 -3.21 3.50
CA ARG A 192 7.67 -3.26 4.68
C ARG A 192 6.94 -2.94 5.98
N TYR A 193 6.07 -1.93 5.95
CA TYR A 193 5.28 -1.54 7.10
C TYR A 193 4.36 -2.67 7.58
N LEU A 194 3.60 -3.28 6.66
CA LEU A 194 2.75 -4.44 6.96
C LEU A 194 3.57 -5.63 7.45
N ALA A 195 4.67 -5.94 6.78
CA ALA A 195 5.50 -7.07 7.17
C ALA A 195 6.19 -6.89 8.52
N ASN A 196 6.32 -5.65 9.02
CA ASN A 196 6.91 -5.32 10.30
C ASN A 196 5.85 -5.05 11.40
N THR A 197 4.64 -5.59 11.28
CA THR A 197 3.59 -5.45 12.30
C THR A 197 3.38 -6.78 13.05
N LEU A 198 3.50 -6.78 14.38
CA LEU A 198 3.30 -7.97 15.23
C LEU A 198 1.83 -8.17 15.65
N SER A 199 1.16 -7.07 16.04
CA SER A 199 -0.26 -7.09 16.43
C SER A 199 -1.14 -7.42 15.23
N LEU A 200 -1.95 -8.47 15.36
CA LEU A 200 -2.83 -8.93 14.28
C LEU A 200 -3.92 -7.90 13.95
N ALA A 201 -4.42 -7.19 14.97
CA ALA A 201 -5.42 -6.14 14.80
C ALA A 201 -4.84 -4.95 14.02
N ASP A 202 -3.63 -4.52 14.39
CA ASP A 202 -2.95 -3.41 13.73
C ASP A 202 -2.58 -3.77 12.29
N LEU A 203 -2.21 -5.02 12.01
CA LEU A 203 -1.88 -5.47 10.66
C LEU A 203 -3.06 -5.27 9.69
N ILE A 204 -4.28 -5.59 10.12
CA ILE A 204 -5.49 -5.39 9.30
C ILE A 204 -5.79 -3.89 9.15
N LEU A 205 -5.76 -3.14 10.26
CA LEU A 205 -6.02 -1.69 10.26
C LEU A 205 -5.05 -0.95 9.33
N ASN A 206 -3.76 -1.29 9.41
CA ASN A 206 -2.68 -0.74 8.61
C ASN A 206 -2.87 -1.04 7.12
N ALA A 207 -3.30 -2.26 6.77
CA ALA A 207 -3.53 -2.64 5.38
C ALA A 207 -4.66 -1.82 4.75
N VAL A 208 -5.76 -1.62 5.49
CA VAL A 208 -6.89 -0.80 5.05
C VAL A 208 -6.50 0.68 4.96
N ALA A 209 -5.76 1.20 5.94
CA ALA A 209 -5.29 2.58 5.94
C ALA A 209 -4.37 2.88 4.75
N LEU A 210 -3.47 1.97 4.40
CA LEU A 210 -2.62 2.11 3.21
C LEU A 210 -3.45 2.09 1.92
N ALA A 211 -4.46 1.23 1.82
CA ALA A 211 -5.37 1.20 0.67
C ALA A 211 -6.13 2.53 0.52
N PHE A 212 -6.59 3.11 1.63
CA PHE A 212 -7.23 4.43 1.63
C PHE A 212 -6.32 5.53 1.08
N ILE A 213 -5.01 5.50 1.37
CA ILE A 213 -4.06 6.49 0.85
C ILE A 213 -3.95 6.41 -0.68
N LEU A 214 -4.02 5.20 -1.27
CA LEU A 214 -4.01 5.05 -2.73
C LEU A 214 -5.26 5.62 -3.38
N ASP A 215 -6.44 5.40 -2.79
CA ASP A 215 -7.73 5.85 -3.34
C ASP A 215 -8.04 7.34 -3.01
N LEU A 216 -7.12 8.06 -2.35
CA LEU A 216 -7.32 9.45 -1.91
C LEU A 216 -7.56 10.41 -3.08
N ASP A 217 -6.89 10.17 -4.21
CA ASP A 217 -7.04 11.02 -5.39
C ASP A 217 -8.43 10.94 -6.00
N GLU A 218 -8.95 9.72 -6.17
CA GLU A 218 -10.33 9.47 -6.60
C GLU A 218 -11.33 10.09 -5.62
N LEU A 219 -11.05 10.03 -4.32
CA LEU A 219 -11.90 10.64 -3.29
C LEU A 219 -11.92 12.17 -3.40
N VAL A 220 -10.76 12.81 -3.57
CA VAL A 220 -10.66 14.27 -3.72
C VAL A 220 -11.31 14.72 -5.04
N GLU A 221 -11.08 14.00 -6.13
CA GLU A 221 -11.71 14.29 -7.43
C GLU A 221 -13.25 14.14 -7.32
N SER A 222 -13.75 13.06 -6.72
CA SER A 222 -15.20 12.86 -6.57
C SER A 222 -15.89 13.90 -5.68
N ALA A 223 -15.20 14.44 -4.67
CA ALA A 223 -15.73 15.42 -3.74
C ALA A 223 -15.74 16.85 -4.29
N PHE A 224 -14.68 17.25 -5.00
CA PHE A 224 -14.47 18.66 -5.37
C PHE A 224 -14.57 18.96 -6.87
N MET A 225 -14.67 17.93 -7.72
CA MET A 225 -14.75 18.14 -9.16
C MET A 225 -16.04 18.90 -9.56
N PRO A 226 -15.94 19.94 -10.44
CA PRO A 226 -17.11 20.63 -10.97
C PRO A 226 -18.05 19.69 -11.71
N ARG A 227 -19.36 19.94 -11.58
CA ARG A 227 -20.40 19.14 -12.29
C ARG A 227 -20.15 19.06 -13.80
N ARG A 228 -19.66 20.14 -14.42
CA ARG A 228 -19.34 20.17 -15.86
C ARG A 228 -18.20 19.22 -16.24
N ALA A 229 -17.14 19.18 -15.44
CA ALA A 229 -16.04 18.24 -15.63
C ALA A 229 -16.54 16.78 -15.49
N ARG A 230 -17.43 16.54 -14.51
CA ARG A 230 -18.05 15.22 -14.31
C ARG A 230 -18.91 14.79 -15.51
N PHE A 231 -19.78 15.67 -16.00
CA PHE A 231 -20.56 15.39 -17.22
C PHE A 231 -19.67 15.13 -18.44
N LEU A 232 -18.57 15.87 -18.60
CA LEU A 232 -17.63 15.63 -19.70
C LEU A 232 -16.84 14.33 -19.54
N LEU A 233 -16.52 13.91 -18.31
CA LEU A 233 -15.92 12.60 -18.04
C LEU A 233 -16.92 11.46 -18.31
N ASP A 234 -18.18 11.64 -17.91
CA ASP A 234 -19.24 10.65 -18.14
C ASP A 234 -19.61 10.56 -19.63
N ALA A 235 -19.49 11.67 -20.37
CA ALA A 235 -19.66 11.74 -21.83
C ALA A 235 -18.39 11.41 -22.63
N LEU A 236 -17.24 11.28 -21.96
CA LEU A 236 -16.05 10.72 -22.59
C LEU A 236 -16.30 9.21 -22.68
N GLY A 237 -16.51 8.72 -23.89
CA GLY A 237 -16.49 7.29 -24.16
C GLY A 237 -15.20 6.65 -23.64
N THR A 238 -15.21 5.33 -23.42
CA THR A 238 -14.06 4.60 -22.87
C THR A 238 -12.80 4.92 -23.66
N LEU A 239 -11.71 5.32 -22.97
CA LEU A 239 -10.42 5.56 -23.62
C LEU A 239 -10.05 4.37 -24.52
N PRO A 240 -9.59 4.61 -25.76
CA PRO A 240 -9.31 3.53 -26.70
C PRO A 240 -8.29 2.57 -26.11
N ILE A 241 -8.67 1.30 -25.94
CA ILE A 241 -7.79 0.26 -25.43
C ILE A 241 -6.64 0.09 -26.43
N ALA A 242 -5.42 0.44 -26.01
CA ALA A 242 -4.24 0.33 -26.85
C ALA A 242 -4.00 -1.14 -27.24
N ARG A 243 -4.28 -1.51 -28.50
CA ARG A 243 -3.96 -2.83 -29.06
C ARG A 243 -2.46 -2.93 -29.35
N VAL A 244 -1.73 -3.82 -28.70
CA VAL A 244 -0.28 -3.92 -28.89
C VAL A 244 -0.01 -4.49 -30.29
N GLU A 245 0.68 -3.71 -31.11
CA GLU A 245 1.24 -4.17 -32.39
C GLU A 245 2.66 -4.67 -32.10
N ILE A 246 2.86 -5.98 -32.24
CA ILE A 246 4.20 -6.57 -32.07
C ILE A 246 4.88 -6.57 -33.46
N PRO A 247 6.03 -5.89 -33.62
CA PRO A 247 6.74 -5.87 -34.89
C PRO A 247 7.13 -7.32 -35.28
N GLY A 248 6.65 -7.76 -36.44
CA GLY A 248 6.91 -9.10 -37.01
C GLY A 248 5.80 -10.14 -36.84
N ILE A 249 4.83 -9.96 -35.94
CA ILE A 249 3.76 -10.95 -35.67
C ILE A 249 2.37 -10.45 -36.10
N GLY A 250 2.24 -9.16 -36.43
CA GLY A 250 0.97 -8.55 -36.84
C GLY A 250 0.05 -8.25 -35.65
N HIS A 251 -1.25 -8.11 -35.92
CA HIS A 251 -2.25 -7.77 -34.91
C HIS A 251 -2.48 -8.94 -33.95
N VAL A 252 -2.10 -8.75 -32.69
CA VAL A 252 -2.47 -9.68 -31.62
C VAL A 252 -3.98 -9.57 -31.38
N ARG A 253 -4.72 -10.69 -31.46
CA ARG A 253 -6.14 -10.74 -31.08
C ARG A 253 -6.29 -10.14 -29.67
N GLY A 254 -7.21 -9.18 -29.49
CA GLY A 254 -7.38 -8.46 -28.22
C GLY A 254 -7.51 -9.38 -27.00
N GLY A 255 -8.18 -10.53 -27.15
CA GLY A 255 -8.27 -11.54 -26.10
C GLY A 255 -6.94 -12.15 -25.65
N PHE A 256 -5.93 -12.26 -26.53
CA PHE A 256 -4.60 -12.76 -26.15
C PHE A 256 -3.82 -11.71 -25.36
N GLN A 257 -3.92 -10.43 -25.74
CA GLN A 257 -3.27 -9.34 -25.03
C GLN A 257 -3.79 -9.19 -23.60
N GLU A 258 -5.11 -9.26 -23.40
CA GLU A 258 -5.71 -9.18 -22.06
C GLU A 258 -5.34 -10.38 -21.19
N ARG A 259 -5.29 -11.58 -21.77
CA ARG A 259 -4.78 -12.77 -21.07
C ARG A 259 -3.33 -12.59 -20.63
N LEU A 260 -2.46 -12.07 -21.51
CA LEU A 260 -1.05 -11.86 -21.18
C LEU A 260 -0.88 -10.82 -20.06
N LYS A 261 -1.63 -9.72 -20.09
CA LYS A 261 -1.64 -8.72 -19.00
C LYS A 261 -2.09 -9.34 -17.67
N ASN A 262 -3.15 -10.15 -17.68
CA ASN A 262 -3.64 -10.80 -16.46
C ASN A 262 -2.64 -11.84 -15.93
N MET A 263 -2.02 -12.63 -16.81
CA MET A 263 -0.95 -13.56 -16.44
C MET A 263 0.26 -12.82 -15.84
N LEU A 264 0.65 -11.68 -16.42
CA LEU A 264 1.72 -10.83 -15.87
C LEU A 264 1.35 -10.30 -14.48
N LYS A 265 0.12 -9.82 -14.27
CA LYS A 265 -0.37 -9.38 -12.95
C LYS A 265 -0.26 -10.49 -11.91
N VAL A 266 -0.73 -11.70 -12.24
CA VAL A 266 -0.64 -12.86 -11.34
C VAL A 266 0.81 -13.24 -11.07
N ALA A 267 1.66 -13.26 -12.09
CA ALA A 267 3.09 -13.56 -11.92
C ALA A 267 3.81 -12.54 -11.01
N LEU A 268 3.53 -11.24 -11.21
CA LEU A 268 4.07 -10.18 -10.36
C LEU A 268 3.57 -10.27 -8.92
N LEU A 269 2.29 -10.63 -8.71
CA LEU A 269 1.72 -10.84 -7.38
C LEU A 269 2.39 -12.02 -6.67
N LEU A 270 2.54 -13.16 -7.34
CA LEU A 270 3.20 -14.34 -6.77
C LEU A 270 4.69 -14.07 -6.48
N LEU A 271 5.36 -13.33 -7.36
CA LEU A 271 6.74 -12.89 -7.14
C LEU A 271 6.82 -11.96 -5.92
N GLY A 272 5.93 -10.96 -5.82
CA GLY A 272 5.89 -10.05 -4.69
C GLY A 272 5.61 -10.76 -3.36
N LEU A 273 4.67 -11.71 -3.35
CA LEU A 273 4.36 -12.53 -2.18
C LEU A 273 5.52 -13.43 -1.76
N SER A 274 6.19 -14.07 -2.72
CA SER A 274 7.36 -14.91 -2.41
C SER A 274 8.53 -14.08 -1.87
N LEU A 275 8.78 -12.90 -2.43
CA LEU A 275 9.77 -11.95 -1.89
C LEU A 275 9.38 -11.43 -0.50
N ALA A 276 8.12 -11.06 -0.28
CA ALA A 276 7.65 -10.61 1.04
C ALA A 276 7.79 -11.72 2.10
N TRP A 277 7.47 -12.96 1.74
CA TRP A 277 7.67 -14.12 2.61
C TRP A 277 9.15 -14.31 2.98
N LEU A 278 10.01 -14.43 1.98
CA LEU A 278 11.43 -14.77 2.18
C LEU A 278 12.23 -13.62 2.81
N CYS A 279 11.97 -12.38 2.40
CA CYS A 279 12.80 -11.23 2.79
C CYS A 279 12.27 -10.48 4.01
N LEU A 280 10.98 -10.59 4.37
CA LEU A 280 10.38 -9.78 5.43
C LEU A 280 9.68 -10.63 6.50
N LEU A 281 8.71 -11.47 6.12
CA LEU A 281 7.91 -12.24 7.10
C LEU A 281 8.72 -13.33 7.79
N GLN A 282 9.52 -14.12 7.06
CA GLN A 282 10.33 -15.19 7.66
C GLN A 282 11.37 -14.62 8.66
N PRO A 283 12.14 -13.57 8.32
CA PRO A 283 13.02 -12.91 9.29
C PRO A 283 12.29 -12.39 10.54
N LEU A 284 11.10 -11.78 10.37
CA LEU A 284 10.32 -11.32 11.52
C LEU A 284 9.84 -12.49 12.38
N TYR A 285 9.36 -13.57 11.77
CA TYR A 285 8.93 -14.78 12.47
C TYR A 285 10.07 -15.41 13.29
N ASP A 286 11.28 -15.46 12.74
CA ASP A 286 12.46 -15.95 13.47
C ASP A 286 12.82 -15.05 14.65
N ARG A 287 12.77 -13.71 14.47
CA ARG A 287 12.97 -12.75 15.57
C ARG A 287 11.88 -12.85 16.63
N ALA A 288 10.62 -13.05 16.24
CA ALA A 288 9.50 -13.24 17.16
C ALA A 288 9.67 -14.51 17.99
N ARG A 289 10.04 -15.64 17.36
CA ARG A 289 10.36 -16.88 18.09
C ARG A 289 11.55 -16.69 19.04
N LEU A 290 12.58 -15.96 18.61
CA LEU A 290 13.71 -15.64 19.46
C LEU A 290 13.30 -14.79 20.68
N ALA A 291 12.50 -13.74 20.46
CA ALA A 291 11.97 -12.90 21.53
C ALA A 291 11.14 -13.72 22.55
N HIS A 292 10.24 -14.57 22.04
CA HIS A 292 9.46 -15.48 22.86
C HIS A 292 10.37 -16.43 23.66
N ASN A 293 11.38 -17.00 23.03
CA ASN A 293 12.33 -17.90 23.70
C ASN A 293 13.18 -17.17 24.75
N ILE A 294 13.62 -15.94 24.51
CA ILE A 294 14.34 -15.13 25.50
C ILE A 294 13.49 -14.97 26.77
N LEU A 295 12.19 -14.73 26.61
CA LEU A 295 11.29 -14.51 27.74
C LEU A 295 10.82 -15.81 28.41
N CYS A 296 10.56 -16.86 27.65
CA CYS A 296 9.79 -18.02 28.14
C CYS A 296 10.46 -19.38 27.95
N SER A 297 11.66 -19.46 27.37
CA SER A 297 12.36 -20.75 27.31
C SER A 297 12.94 -21.18 28.67
N GLY A 298 13.28 -22.47 28.77
CA GLY A 298 13.97 -23.03 29.93
C GLY A 298 13.13 -23.05 31.21
N ARG A 299 13.82 -23.12 32.36
CA ARG A 299 13.16 -23.15 33.68
C ARG A 299 12.64 -21.77 34.03
N GLN A 300 11.33 -21.65 34.26
CA GLN A 300 10.69 -20.40 34.69
C GLN A 300 10.52 -20.34 36.21
N ASP A 301 10.30 -21.48 36.85
CA ASP A 301 9.97 -21.59 38.29
C ASP A 301 11.24 -21.61 39.16
N PHE A 302 11.92 -20.48 39.22
CA PHE A 302 12.92 -20.20 40.23
C PHE A 302 12.93 -18.71 40.57
N ILE A 303 13.29 -18.42 41.82
CA ILE A 303 13.32 -17.08 42.40
C ILE A 303 14.67 -16.92 43.10
N TYR A 304 15.30 -15.76 42.95
CA TYR A 304 16.53 -15.40 43.66
C TYR A 304 16.40 -14.01 44.30
N THR A 305 17.32 -13.71 45.21
CA THR A 305 17.43 -12.43 45.94
C THR A 305 18.56 -11.58 45.39
#